data_AF-A0A1X1WE37-F1
#
_entry.id   AF-A0A1X1WE37-F1
#
_cell.length_a   1.000
_cell.length_b   1.000
_cell.length_c   1.000
_cell.angle_alpha   90.00
_cell.angle_beta   90.00
_cell.angle_gamma   90.00
#
_symmetry.space_group_name_H-M   'P 1'
#
loop_
_entity.id
_entity.type
_entity.pdbx_description
1 polymer ?
#
loop_
_entity_poly.entity_id
_entity_poly.type
_entity_poly.pdbx_seq_one_letter_code
_entity_poly.pdbx_strand_id
1 'polypeptide(L)'
;MSLFTTPEPISVRVEAGAGSVRLSATERTDTAVQVRPDDATCDADVWAAEHVRVDFRDGRLTVSTPKRSRHRGGSVQIDIALPSRSRLHATLGSADLRAEGEYGDVRLAVAGGDAAIDAVIGKLKAASGSGSIAVQTVQGYAGIATSSGSVRVETLEGELRFKAASGSLSIDTLRGTVKSRTASGSVILEAGVRGVVDAHTGSGEVAVGVPEGTAVKFDITTGSGVVTNRLQPANGPEGDDETLVLHVRSGSGDVHIHRDPVAAPAT
;
A
#
# COMPACT_ATOMS: atom_id res chain seq x y z
N MET A 1 -26.79 -11.60 -6.22
CA MET A 1 -25.95 -10.81 -7.15
C MET A 1 -26.72 -9.55 -7.50
N SER A 2 -26.08 -8.39 -7.43
CA SER A 2 -26.65 -7.09 -7.80
C SER A 2 -25.86 -6.53 -8.99
N LEU A 3 -26.56 -6.00 -9.99
CA LEU A 3 -25.94 -5.46 -11.21
C LEU A 3 -26.43 -4.03 -11.45
N PHE A 4 -25.51 -3.12 -11.77
CA PHE A 4 -25.78 -1.70 -12.01
C PHE A 4 -25.09 -1.24 -13.29
N THR A 5 -25.75 -0.37 -14.06
CA THR A 5 -25.14 0.26 -15.23
C THR A 5 -24.25 1.44 -14.79
N THR A 6 -22.97 1.39 -15.15
CA THR A 6 -21.95 2.33 -14.70
C THR A 6 -20.94 2.58 -15.83
N PRO A 7 -21.31 3.38 -16.84
CA PRO A 7 -20.44 3.64 -18.00
C PRO A 7 -19.21 4.49 -17.64
N GLU A 8 -19.21 5.12 -16.46
CA GLU A 8 -18.13 5.95 -15.95
C GLU A 8 -17.62 5.41 -14.59
N PRO A 9 -16.36 5.73 -14.21
CA PRO A 9 -15.80 5.35 -12.91
C PRO A 9 -16.65 5.82 -11.72
N ILE A 10 -16.89 4.91 -10.78
CA ILE A 10 -17.76 5.16 -9.62
C ILE A 10 -16.96 5.39 -8.34
N SER A 11 -17.67 5.72 -7.25
CA SER A 11 -17.09 5.72 -5.90
C SER A 11 -17.64 4.55 -5.10
N VAL A 12 -16.77 3.64 -4.67
CA VAL A 12 -17.15 2.47 -3.86
C VAL A 12 -16.78 2.69 -2.41
N ARG A 13 -17.72 2.44 -1.51
CA ARG A 13 -17.49 2.33 -0.07
C ARG A 13 -17.76 0.90 0.38
N VAL A 14 -16.77 0.24 0.95
CA VAL A 14 -16.90 -1.10 1.53
C VAL A 14 -16.59 -1.07 3.02
N GLU A 15 -17.48 -1.63 3.83
CA GLU A 15 -17.27 -1.85 5.26
C GLU A 15 -17.45 -3.33 5.56
N ALA A 16 -16.36 -4.01 5.92
CA ALA A 16 -16.36 -5.44 6.19
C ALA A 16 -15.69 -5.78 7.52
N GLY A 17 -16.38 -6.56 8.36
CA GLY A 17 -15.87 -6.98 9.67
C GLY A 17 -14.87 -8.13 9.61
N ALA A 18 -15.20 -9.19 8.89
CA ALA A 18 -14.40 -10.41 8.72
C ALA A 18 -14.72 -11.06 7.36
N GLY A 19 -13.81 -11.91 6.88
CA GLY A 19 -13.90 -12.58 5.59
C GLY A 19 -13.01 -11.93 4.54
N SER A 20 -13.47 -11.87 3.29
CA SER A 20 -12.68 -11.34 2.20
C SER A 20 -13.47 -10.39 1.31
N VAL A 21 -12.79 -9.36 0.83
CA VAL A 21 -13.29 -8.41 -0.16
C VAL A 21 -12.38 -8.47 -1.38
N ARG A 22 -12.94 -8.85 -2.53
CA ARG A 22 -12.26 -8.78 -3.82
C ARG A 22 -12.90 -7.69 -4.66
N LEU A 23 -12.09 -6.75 -5.14
CA LEU A 23 -12.49 -5.79 -6.17
C LEU A 23 -11.70 -6.05 -7.44
N SER A 24 -12.36 -5.99 -8.59
CA SER A 24 -11.74 -6.10 -9.90
C SER A 24 -12.15 -4.89 -10.75
N ALA A 25 -11.20 -3.98 -10.96
CA ALA A 25 -11.37 -2.75 -11.72
C ALA A 25 -10.86 -2.96 -13.14
N THR A 26 -11.78 -3.10 -14.10
CA THR A 26 -11.45 -3.41 -15.51
C THR A 26 -12.13 -2.44 -16.46
N GLU A 27 -11.78 -2.50 -17.75
CA GLU A 27 -12.53 -1.80 -18.80
C GLU A 27 -13.92 -2.44 -18.94
N ARG A 28 -14.91 -1.89 -18.22
CA ARG A 28 -16.31 -2.34 -18.20
C ARG A 28 -17.24 -1.17 -17.96
N THR A 29 -18.50 -1.32 -18.33
CA THR A 29 -19.54 -0.28 -18.24
C THR A 29 -20.64 -0.63 -17.25
N ASP A 30 -20.39 -1.60 -16.39
CA ASP A 30 -21.31 -2.10 -15.38
C ASP A 30 -20.57 -2.39 -14.06
N THR A 31 -21.35 -2.47 -12.99
CA THR A 31 -20.86 -2.84 -11.66
C THR A 31 -21.66 -4.02 -11.15
N ALA A 32 -20.96 -5.11 -10.88
CA ALA A 32 -21.54 -6.34 -10.35
C ALA A 32 -21.06 -6.56 -8.91
N VAL A 33 -21.99 -6.89 -8.01
CA VAL A 33 -21.71 -7.21 -6.62
C VAL A 33 -22.24 -8.60 -6.31
N GLN A 34 -21.38 -9.46 -5.81
CA GLN A 34 -21.72 -10.78 -5.29
C GLN A 34 -21.32 -10.87 -3.83
N VAL A 35 -22.25 -11.34 -3.00
CA VAL A 35 -22.04 -11.57 -1.57
C VAL A 35 -22.34 -13.03 -1.31
N ARG A 36 -21.44 -13.69 -0.58
CA ARG A 36 -21.56 -15.09 -0.17
C ARG A 36 -21.15 -15.24 1.30
N PRO A 37 -21.70 -16.22 2.03
CA PRO A 37 -21.10 -16.64 3.29
C PRO A 37 -19.71 -17.19 3.01
N ASP A 38 -18.79 -17.01 3.94
CA ASP A 38 -17.46 -17.61 3.84
C ASP A 38 -17.52 -19.13 4.02
N ASP A 39 -18.28 -19.59 5.02
CA ASP A 39 -18.71 -20.99 5.17
C ASP A 39 -20.24 -21.11 5.06
N ALA A 40 -20.73 -21.72 3.99
CA ALA A 40 -22.16 -21.93 3.77
C ALA A 40 -22.83 -22.91 4.74
N THR A 41 -22.04 -23.64 5.53
CA THR A 41 -22.53 -24.53 6.60
C THR A 41 -22.55 -23.87 7.97
N CYS A 42 -21.98 -22.67 8.09
CA CYS A 42 -21.98 -21.88 9.31
C CYS A 42 -23.17 -20.90 9.33
N ASP A 43 -24.13 -21.13 10.23
CA ASP A 43 -25.31 -20.27 10.38
C ASP A 43 -24.96 -18.78 10.59
N ALA A 44 -23.84 -18.50 11.26
CA ALA A 44 -23.39 -17.13 11.50
C ALA A 44 -22.93 -16.43 10.21
N ASP A 45 -22.27 -17.16 9.31
CA ASP A 45 -21.78 -16.66 8.03
C ASP A 45 -22.93 -16.50 7.04
N VAL A 46 -23.82 -17.49 6.96
CA VAL A 46 -25.06 -17.43 6.18
C VAL A 46 -25.87 -16.21 6.59
N TRP A 47 -26.12 -16.05 7.89
CA TRP A 47 -26.83 -14.89 8.41
C TRP A 47 -26.10 -13.58 8.06
N ALA A 48 -24.78 -13.53 8.23
CA ALA A 48 -24.00 -12.32 7.92
C ALA A 48 -24.14 -11.92 6.44
N ALA A 49 -24.05 -12.89 5.53
CA ALA A 49 -24.16 -12.70 4.09
C ALA A 49 -25.56 -12.19 3.68
N GLU A 50 -26.62 -12.77 4.24
CA GLU A 50 -28.01 -12.34 3.98
C GLU A 50 -28.31 -10.92 4.47
N HIS A 51 -27.55 -10.45 5.47
CA HIS A 51 -27.74 -9.14 6.08
C HIS A 51 -26.74 -8.08 5.60
N VAL A 52 -25.92 -8.40 4.58
CA VAL A 52 -25.11 -7.40 3.89
C VAL A 52 -26.01 -6.44 3.14
N ARG A 53 -25.76 -5.13 3.30
CA ARG A 53 -26.48 -4.09 2.58
C ARG A 53 -25.67 -3.64 1.38
N VAL A 54 -26.28 -3.70 0.20
CA VAL A 54 -25.74 -3.19 -1.06
C VAL A 54 -26.68 -2.11 -1.58
N ASP A 55 -26.20 -0.88 -1.69
CA ASP A 55 -26.95 0.26 -2.24
C ASP A 55 -26.10 0.99 -3.28
N PHE A 56 -26.72 1.39 -4.39
CA PHE A 56 -26.07 2.15 -5.45
C PHE A 56 -26.94 3.35 -5.84
N ARG A 57 -26.42 4.55 -5.63
CA ARG A 57 -27.10 5.83 -5.94
C ARG A 57 -26.06 6.87 -6.36
N ASP A 58 -26.40 7.69 -7.35
CA ASP A 58 -25.59 8.84 -7.78
C ASP A 58 -24.10 8.50 -8.04
N GLY A 59 -23.83 7.36 -8.71
CA GLY A 59 -22.46 6.93 -9.00
C GLY A 59 -21.68 6.45 -7.76
N ARG A 60 -22.38 6.15 -6.66
CA ARG A 60 -21.79 5.68 -5.41
C ARG A 60 -22.34 4.33 -5.01
N LEU A 61 -21.48 3.32 -4.98
CA LEU A 61 -21.77 2.00 -4.43
C LEU A 61 -21.41 1.97 -2.94
N THR A 62 -22.31 1.48 -2.10
CA THR A 62 -22.04 1.21 -0.69
C THR A 62 -22.35 -0.26 -0.39
N VAL A 63 -21.35 -0.97 0.14
CA VAL A 63 -21.47 -2.35 0.64
C VAL A 63 -21.10 -2.36 2.11
N SER A 64 -22.00 -2.77 2.99
CA SER A 64 -21.78 -2.75 4.44
C SER A 64 -22.23 -4.06 5.08
N THR A 65 -21.29 -4.73 5.76
CA THR A 65 -21.58 -5.92 6.56
C THR A 65 -22.30 -5.54 7.86
N PRO A 66 -23.17 -6.41 8.40
CA PRO A 66 -23.82 -6.17 9.69
C PRO A 66 -22.77 -6.03 10.80
N LYS A 67 -22.99 -5.08 11.73
CA LYS A 67 -22.08 -4.88 12.86
C LYS A 67 -22.00 -6.14 13.72
N ARG A 68 -20.78 -6.53 14.11
CA ARG A 68 -20.55 -7.60 15.10
C ARG A 68 -21.28 -7.27 16.39
N SER A 69 -22.04 -8.23 16.90
CA SER A 69 -22.68 -8.19 18.22
C SER A 69 -22.13 -9.31 19.09
N ARG A 70 -22.39 -9.26 20.41
CA ARG A 70 -21.96 -10.28 21.38
C ARG A 70 -22.37 -11.72 21.03
N HIS A 71 -23.30 -11.93 20.10
CA HIS A 71 -23.83 -13.25 19.76
C HIS A 71 -23.75 -13.60 18.26
N ARG A 72 -23.25 -12.70 17.38
CA ARG A 72 -23.19 -12.95 15.93
C ARG A 72 -22.00 -12.22 15.30
N GLY A 73 -21.09 -12.98 14.69
CA GLY A 73 -19.84 -12.48 14.13
C GLY A 73 -19.33 -13.26 12.92
N GLY A 74 -20.22 -13.54 11.98
CA GLY A 74 -19.91 -14.28 10.76
C GLY A 74 -18.97 -13.56 9.79
N SER A 75 -18.42 -14.37 8.88
CA SER A 75 -17.49 -14.03 7.82
C SER A 75 -18.22 -14.02 6.47
N VAL A 76 -17.85 -13.09 5.58
CA VAL A 76 -18.47 -12.98 4.25
C VAL A 76 -17.42 -12.81 3.16
N GLN A 77 -17.73 -13.33 1.99
CA GLN A 77 -16.98 -13.07 0.75
C GLN A 77 -17.76 -12.05 -0.07
N ILE A 78 -17.11 -10.92 -0.37
CA ILE A 78 -17.68 -9.83 -1.18
C ILE A 78 -16.83 -9.68 -2.43
N ASP A 79 -17.41 -10.02 -3.58
CA ASP A 79 -16.78 -9.82 -4.88
C ASP A 79 -17.46 -8.62 -5.59
N ILE A 80 -16.67 -7.63 -5.98
CA ILE A 80 -17.14 -6.43 -6.69
C ILE A 80 -16.35 -6.29 -7.99
N ALA A 81 -17.04 -6.29 -9.11
CA ALA A 81 -16.43 -5.99 -10.40
C ALA A 81 -16.96 -4.64 -10.89
N LEU A 82 -16.07 -3.72 -11.24
CA LEU A 82 -16.40 -2.31 -11.47
C LEU A 82 -15.51 -1.68 -12.56
N PRO A 83 -15.89 -0.51 -13.12
CA PRO A 83 -15.05 0.20 -14.08
C PRO A 83 -13.68 0.57 -13.50
N SER A 84 -12.64 0.53 -14.34
CA SER A 84 -11.29 1.00 -14.03
C SER A 84 -11.30 2.45 -13.55
N ARG A 85 -10.27 2.84 -12.80
CA ARG A 85 -10.10 4.19 -12.22
C ARG A 85 -11.18 4.63 -11.25
N SER A 86 -12.04 3.70 -10.82
CA SER A 86 -13.01 3.96 -9.76
C SER A 86 -12.31 4.28 -8.44
N ARG A 87 -12.99 5.03 -7.59
CA ARG A 87 -12.49 5.43 -6.26
C ARG A 87 -12.90 4.39 -5.23
N LEU A 88 -11.97 4.02 -4.35
CA LEU A 88 -12.20 3.02 -3.30
C LEU A 88 -12.10 3.66 -1.91
N HIS A 89 -13.09 3.41 -1.07
CA HIS A 89 -13.03 3.65 0.37
C HIS A 89 -13.37 2.36 1.12
N ALA A 90 -12.36 1.70 1.68
CA ALA A 90 -12.52 0.44 2.41
C ALA A 90 -12.21 0.63 3.90
N THR A 91 -13.11 0.15 4.75
CA THR A 91 -12.89 0.02 6.20
C THR A 91 -13.07 -1.44 6.60
N LEU A 92 -11.98 -2.05 7.07
CA LEU A 92 -11.88 -3.48 7.29
C LEU A 92 -11.50 -3.75 8.75
N GLY A 93 -12.22 -4.67 9.39
CA GLY A 93 -11.83 -5.20 10.69
C GLY A 93 -10.69 -6.19 10.54
N SER A 94 -11.05 -7.47 10.53
CA SER A 94 -10.17 -8.62 10.25
C SER A 94 -10.38 -9.18 8.85
N ALA A 95 -11.08 -8.44 7.99
CA ALA A 95 -11.31 -8.87 6.61
C ALA A 95 -10.11 -8.53 5.73
N ASP A 96 -9.78 -9.42 4.81
CA ASP A 96 -8.72 -9.20 3.83
C ASP A 96 -9.27 -8.49 2.59
N LEU A 97 -8.40 -7.74 1.90
CA LEU A 97 -8.73 -7.02 0.68
C LEU A 97 -7.78 -7.40 -0.46
N ARG A 98 -8.34 -7.78 -1.59
CA ARG A 98 -7.64 -7.84 -2.88
C ARG A 98 -8.32 -6.86 -3.84
N ALA A 99 -7.63 -5.79 -4.21
CA ALA A 99 -8.11 -4.80 -5.17
C ALA A 99 -7.27 -4.91 -6.45
N GLU A 100 -7.81 -5.64 -7.43
CA GLU A 100 -7.17 -5.92 -8.71
C GLU A 100 -7.47 -4.82 -9.73
N GLY A 101 -6.49 -4.50 -10.57
CA GLY A 101 -6.58 -3.46 -11.60
C GLY A 101 -6.22 -2.05 -11.12
N GLU A 102 -6.57 -1.05 -11.93
CA GLU A 102 -6.21 0.36 -11.73
C GLU A 102 -7.33 1.12 -11.01
N TYR A 103 -6.99 1.78 -9.91
CA TYR A 103 -7.89 2.61 -9.11
C TYR A 103 -7.47 4.07 -9.13
N GLY A 104 -8.45 4.97 -9.01
CA GLY A 104 -8.20 6.41 -8.85
C GLY A 104 -7.73 6.73 -7.43
N ASP A 105 -8.56 7.44 -6.66
CA ASP A 105 -8.27 7.67 -5.24
C ASP A 105 -8.64 6.44 -4.40
N VAL A 106 -7.74 6.07 -3.48
CA VAL A 106 -7.96 4.97 -2.53
C VAL A 106 -7.82 5.47 -1.09
N ARG A 107 -8.82 5.19 -0.27
CA ARG A 107 -8.80 5.34 1.18
C ARG A 107 -9.00 4.00 1.83
N LEU A 108 -8.04 3.57 2.63
CA LEU A 108 -8.03 2.26 3.26
C LEU A 108 -7.81 2.42 4.76
N ALA A 109 -8.64 1.77 5.56
CA ALA A 109 -8.43 1.61 6.99
C ALA A 109 -8.61 0.13 7.34
N VAL A 110 -7.56 -0.51 7.85
CA VAL A 110 -7.59 -1.94 8.22
C VAL A 110 -7.17 -2.09 9.67
N ALA A 111 -7.97 -2.79 10.48
CA ALA A 111 -7.60 -3.04 11.86
C ALA A 111 -6.55 -4.16 11.95
N GLY A 112 -6.82 -5.32 11.33
CA GLY A 112 -5.93 -6.48 11.42
C GLY A 112 -5.95 -7.46 10.26
N GLY A 113 -6.80 -7.29 9.24
CA GLY A 113 -6.67 -8.05 7.98
C GLY A 113 -5.56 -7.49 7.08
N ASP A 114 -5.26 -8.18 5.99
CA ASP A 114 -4.27 -7.75 5.01
C ASP A 114 -4.94 -7.06 3.81
N ALA A 115 -4.20 -6.18 3.14
CA ALA A 115 -4.68 -5.52 1.94
C ALA A 115 -3.62 -5.55 0.83
N ALA A 116 -4.02 -6.00 -0.35
CA ALA A 116 -3.22 -5.99 -1.56
C ALA A 116 -3.95 -5.21 -2.65
N ILE A 117 -3.31 -4.16 -3.18
CA ILE A 117 -3.84 -3.30 -4.24
C ILE A 117 -2.87 -3.34 -5.42
N ASP A 118 -3.37 -3.54 -6.63
CA ASP A 118 -2.50 -3.60 -7.81
C ASP A 118 -2.00 -2.18 -8.16
N ALA A 119 -2.86 -1.28 -8.65
CA ALA A 119 -2.42 0.06 -9.06
C ALA A 119 -3.31 1.20 -8.52
N VAL A 120 -2.67 2.29 -8.09
CA VAL A 120 -3.31 3.53 -7.67
C VAL A 120 -2.72 4.69 -8.48
N ILE A 121 -3.52 5.33 -9.33
CA ILE A 121 -3.10 6.46 -10.18
C ILE A 121 -3.46 7.84 -9.60
N GLY A 122 -4.07 7.85 -8.42
CA GLY A 122 -4.47 9.05 -7.71
C GLY A 122 -3.85 9.13 -6.32
N LYS A 123 -4.69 9.49 -5.35
CA LYS A 123 -4.27 9.61 -3.96
C LYS A 123 -4.52 8.34 -3.18
N LEU A 124 -3.46 7.73 -2.65
CA LEU A 124 -3.55 6.67 -1.65
C LEU A 124 -3.47 7.26 -0.24
N LYS A 125 -4.45 6.95 0.60
CA LYS A 125 -4.40 7.12 2.05
C LYS A 125 -4.71 5.80 2.72
N ALA A 126 -3.73 5.20 3.39
CA ALA A 126 -3.91 3.93 4.06
C ALA A 126 -3.54 4.00 5.54
N ALA A 127 -4.31 3.33 6.38
CA ALA A 127 -4.04 3.16 7.80
C ALA A 127 -4.18 1.67 8.16
N SER A 128 -3.18 1.10 8.84
CA SER A 128 -3.24 -0.26 9.37
C SER A 128 -2.94 -0.29 10.88
N GLY A 129 -3.67 -1.11 11.63
CA GLY A 129 -3.30 -1.47 12.98
C GLY A 129 -2.13 -2.46 12.97
N SER A 130 -2.46 -3.73 12.70
CA SER A 130 -1.50 -4.85 12.69
C SER A 130 -1.35 -5.55 11.34
N GLY A 131 -2.26 -5.33 10.40
CA GLY A 131 -2.26 -5.99 9.10
C GLY A 131 -1.25 -5.41 8.12
N SER A 132 -0.89 -6.18 7.10
CA SER A 132 0.05 -5.78 6.06
C SER A 132 -0.66 -5.08 4.90
N ILE A 133 0.01 -4.09 4.31
CA ILE A 133 -0.47 -3.40 3.11
C ILE A 133 0.56 -3.60 1.99
N ALA A 134 0.16 -4.27 0.92
CA ALA A 134 0.93 -4.39 -0.31
C ALA A 134 0.27 -3.54 -1.41
N VAL A 135 1.07 -2.73 -2.09
CA VAL A 135 0.63 -1.99 -3.28
C VAL A 135 1.63 -2.22 -4.39
N GLN A 136 1.20 -2.67 -5.56
CA GLN A 136 2.17 -2.91 -6.64
C GLN A 136 2.64 -1.59 -7.25
N THR A 137 1.72 -0.72 -7.67
CA THR A 137 2.06 0.56 -8.29
C THR A 137 1.33 1.71 -7.63
N VAL A 138 2.07 2.75 -7.27
CA VAL A 138 1.54 4.03 -6.84
C VAL A 138 2.06 5.12 -7.77
N GLN A 139 1.15 5.75 -8.50
CA GLN A 139 1.43 6.97 -9.27
C GLN A 139 0.74 8.15 -8.59
N GLY A 140 1.52 9.12 -8.10
CA GLY A 140 1.00 10.30 -7.40
C GLY A 140 1.39 10.33 -5.92
N TYR A 141 0.40 10.47 -5.03
CA TYR A 141 0.66 10.65 -3.59
C TYR A 141 0.16 9.46 -2.77
N ALA A 142 1.02 8.90 -1.94
CA ALA A 142 0.66 7.92 -0.91
C ALA A 142 0.95 8.45 0.50
N GLY A 143 -0.05 8.39 1.37
CA GLY A 143 0.11 8.61 2.80
C GLY A 143 -0.28 7.35 3.56
N ILE A 144 0.69 6.67 4.16
CA ILE A 144 0.49 5.37 4.81
C ILE A 144 0.91 5.46 6.28
N ALA A 145 0.02 5.05 7.18
CA ALA A 145 0.28 4.99 8.61
C ALA A 145 0.04 3.57 9.13
N THR A 146 0.96 3.04 9.92
CA THR A 146 0.83 1.70 10.52
C THR A 146 1.24 1.71 11.98
N SER A 147 0.66 0.86 12.82
CA SER A 147 1.19 0.66 14.17
C SER A 147 2.31 -0.38 14.15
N SER A 148 2.01 -1.60 13.69
CA SER A 148 2.99 -2.71 13.65
C SER A 148 2.99 -3.51 12.35
N GLY A 149 2.05 -3.26 11.43
CA GLY A 149 1.99 -3.95 10.14
C GLY A 149 3.09 -3.54 9.18
N SER A 150 3.40 -4.40 8.21
CA SER A 150 4.38 -4.14 7.16
C SER A 150 3.74 -3.50 5.93
N VAL A 151 4.47 -2.63 5.27
CA VAL A 151 4.04 -1.98 4.04
C VAL A 151 5.03 -2.29 2.93
N ARG A 152 4.54 -2.84 1.82
CA ARG A 152 5.32 -3.10 0.61
C ARG A 152 4.78 -2.29 -0.55
N VAL A 153 5.65 -1.58 -1.24
CA VAL A 153 5.32 -0.88 -2.50
C VAL A 153 6.27 -1.37 -3.59
N GLU A 154 5.78 -2.04 -4.63
CA GLU A 154 6.70 -2.55 -5.67
C GLU A 154 7.27 -1.38 -6.50
N THR A 155 6.42 -0.51 -7.02
CA THR A 155 6.82 0.67 -7.80
C THR A 155 6.15 1.93 -7.28
N LEU A 156 6.96 2.91 -6.92
CA LEU A 156 6.50 4.23 -6.49
C LEU A 156 6.95 5.31 -7.48
N GLU A 157 5.98 5.94 -8.14
CA GLU A 157 6.16 7.09 -9.02
C GLU A 157 5.47 8.32 -8.43
N GLY A 158 6.17 9.05 -7.56
CA GLY A 158 5.62 10.23 -6.90
C GLY A 158 6.08 10.41 -5.44
N GLU A 159 5.17 10.84 -4.56
CA GLU A 159 5.48 11.12 -3.15
C GLU A 159 4.86 10.06 -2.23
N LEU A 160 5.68 9.44 -1.37
CA LEU A 160 5.22 8.60 -0.27
C LEU A 160 5.56 9.24 1.08
N ARG A 161 4.55 9.36 1.95
CA ARG A 161 4.72 9.64 3.37
C ARG A 161 4.35 8.40 4.17
N PHE A 162 5.33 7.86 4.86
CA PHE A 162 5.18 6.69 5.71
C PHE A 162 5.38 7.07 7.18
N LYS A 163 4.49 6.59 8.05
CA LYS A 163 4.62 6.73 9.50
C LYS A 163 4.33 5.39 10.17
N ALA A 164 5.25 4.92 10.99
CA ALA A 164 5.05 3.72 11.79
C ALA A 164 5.51 3.85 13.23
N ALA A 165 4.93 3.07 14.15
CA ALA A 165 5.55 2.83 15.45
C ALA A 165 6.63 1.75 15.30
N SER A 166 6.23 0.52 14.96
CA SER A 166 7.14 -0.64 14.82
C SER A 166 6.97 -1.39 13.50
N GLY A 167 6.26 -0.81 12.53
CA GLY A 167 6.07 -1.41 11.20
C GLY A 167 7.25 -1.15 10.26
N SER A 168 7.43 -2.04 9.29
CA SER A 168 8.48 -1.94 8.26
C SER A 168 7.92 -1.39 6.95
N LEU A 169 8.77 -0.71 6.19
CA LEU A 169 8.48 -0.26 4.82
C LEU A 169 9.48 -0.91 3.88
N SER A 170 9.01 -1.61 2.85
CA SER A 170 9.81 -2.03 1.70
C SER A 170 9.31 -1.34 0.43
N ILE A 171 10.24 -0.81 -0.35
CA ILE A 171 9.97 -0.27 -1.69
C ILE A 171 10.91 -0.96 -2.66
N ASP A 172 10.38 -1.60 -3.69
CA ASP A 172 11.27 -2.29 -4.65
C ASP A 172 11.89 -1.27 -5.61
N THR A 173 11.09 -0.41 -6.23
CA THR A 173 11.57 0.62 -7.16
C THR A 173 11.02 2.00 -6.78
N LEU A 174 11.92 2.93 -6.52
CA LEU A 174 11.59 4.33 -6.22
C LEU A 174 11.94 5.26 -7.37
N ARG A 175 10.93 5.97 -7.87
CA ARG A 175 11.05 7.14 -8.75
C ARG A 175 10.30 8.33 -8.16
N GLY A 176 10.89 8.98 -7.16
CA GLY A 176 10.26 10.13 -6.52
C GLY A 176 10.73 10.43 -5.11
N THR A 177 9.83 10.92 -4.28
CA THR A 177 10.15 11.39 -2.92
C THR A 177 9.55 10.47 -1.86
N VAL A 178 10.37 10.02 -0.91
CA VAL A 178 9.94 9.26 0.27
C VAL A 178 10.24 10.05 1.52
N LYS A 179 9.25 10.18 2.40
CA LYS A 179 9.40 10.69 3.77
C LYS A 179 8.93 9.62 4.74
N SER A 180 9.87 8.97 5.40
CA SER A 180 9.61 7.88 6.35
C SER A 180 9.91 8.32 7.78
N ARG A 181 9.00 8.02 8.71
CA ARG A 181 9.20 8.19 10.16
C ARG A 181 8.78 6.93 10.89
N THR A 182 9.73 6.24 11.51
CA THR A 182 9.49 5.03 12.31
C THR A 182 10.10 5.18 13.71
N ALA A 183 9.51 4.56 14.73
CA ALA A 183 10.14 4.50 16.05
C ALA A 183 11.11 3.32 16.12
N SER A 184 10.66 2.11 15.75
CA SER A 184 11.44 0.87 15.82
C SER A 184 11.23 -0.05 14.62
N GLY A 185 11.10 0.52 13.42
CA GLY A 185 10.83 -0.23 12.19
C GLY A 185 11.92 -0.05 11.14
N SER A 186 12.06 -1.05 10.25
CA SER A 186 13.05 -1.03 9.17
C SER A 186 12.49 -0.35 7.91
N VAL A 187 13.36 0.35 7.19
CA VAL A 187 13.05 0.95 5.89
C VAL A 187 14.01 0.35 4.87
N ILE A 188 13.47 -0.44 3.96
CA ILE A 188 14.22 -1.10 2.90
C ILE A 188 13.78 -0.49 1.57
N LEU A 189 14.75 0.00 0.82
CA LEU A 189 14.58 0.44 -0.56
C LEU A 189 15.50 -0.44 -1.41
N GLU A 190 14.94 -1.31 -2.25
CA GLU A 190 15.73 -2.22 -3.08
C GLU A 190 16.43 -1.44 -4.21
N ALA A 191 15.69 -0.62 -4.96
CA ALA A 191 16.23 0.19 -6.05
C ALA A 191 15.76 1.65 -5.98
N GLY A 192 16.63 2.53 -5.46
CA GLY A 192 16.46 3.97 -5.50
C GLY A 192 16.91 4.56 -6.84
N VAL A 193 16.01 4.62 -7.84
CA VAL A 193 16.36 5.14 -9.18
C VAL A 193 16.57 6.65 -9.14
N ARG A 194 15.61 7.41 -8.60
CA ARG A 194 15.72 8.88 -8.54
C ARG A 194 14.85 9.52 -7.47
N GLY A 195 15.25 10.74 -7.10
CA GLY A 195 14.49 11.65 -6.24
C GLY A 195 15.10 11.80 -4.86
N VAL A 196 14.26 11.87 -3.81
CA VAL A 196 14.70 12.22 -2.46
C VAL A 196 14.13 11.26 -1.42
N VAL A 197 14.99 10.66 -0.61
CA VAL A 197 14.59 9.82 0.53
C VAL A 197 14.98 10.53 1.81
N ASP A 198 13.98 10.89 2.62
CA ASP A 198 14.15 11.42 3.97
C ASP A 198 13.62 10.36 4.96
N ALA A 199 14.53 9.60 5.54
CA ALA A 199 14.24 8.49 6.45
C ALA A 199 14.68 8.83 7.87
N HIS A 200 13.73 8.80 8.80
CA HIS A 200 14.00 8.97 10.23
C HIS A 200 13.52 7.74 11.00
N THR A 201 14.45 7.08 11.69
CA THR A 201 14.17 5.92 12.53
C THR A 201 14.79 6.10 13.92
N GLY A 202 14.08 5.68 14.97
CA GLY A 202 14.65 5.67 16.32
C GLY A 202 15.63 4.51 16.49
N SER A 203 15.12 3.29 16.30
CA SER A 203 15.85 2.03 16.46
C SER A 203 15.40 1.02 15.39
N GLY A 204 15.94 1.11 14.18
CA GLY A 204 15.61 0.21 13.08
C GLY A 204 16.59 0.33 11.93
N GLU A 205 16.60 -0.65 11.05
CA GLU A 205 17.55 -0.70 9.93
C GLU A 205 17.08 0.18 8.78
N VAL A 206 18.03 0.87 8.13
CA VAL A 206 17.78 1.53 6.84
C VAL A 206 18.68 0.90 5.80
N ALA A 207 18.08 0.15 4.88
CA ALA A 207 18.78 -0.45 3.75
C ALA A 207 18.38 0.28 2.46
N VAL A 208 19.36 0.73 1.69
CA VAL A 208 19.14 1.37 0.39
C VAL A 208 20.03 0.72 -0.67
N GLY A 209 19.41 0.10 -1.64
CA GLY A 209 20.04 -0.32 -2.88
C GLY A 209 19.92 0.76 -3.95
N VAL A 210 20.98 0.89 -4.73
CA VAL A 210 21.15 1.92 -5.74
C VAL A 210 21.48 1.25 -7.07
N PRO A 211 20.65 1.40 -8.11
CA PRO A 211 20.90 0.79 -9.42
C PRO A 211 22.10 1.45 -10.12
N GLU A 212 22.68 0.78 -11.09
CA GLU A 212 23.73 1.36 -11.95
C GLU A 212 23.21 2.58 -12.72
N GLY A 213 24.10 3.54 -13.05
CA GLY A 213 23.70 4.80 -13.70
C GLY A 213 22.95 5.80 -12.80
N THR A 214 22.89 5.54 -11.49
CA THR A 214 22.36 6.50 -10.50
C THR A 214 23.49 7.05 -9.64
N ALA A 215 23.58 8.39 -9.60
CA ALA A 215 24.46 9.14 -8.72
C ALA A 215 23.74 9.46 -7.41
N VAL A 216 24.42 9.19 -6.29
CA VAL A 216 23.81 9.34 -4.96
C VAL A 216 24.54 10.39 -4.15
N LYS A 217 23.78 11.35 -3.64
CA LYS A 217 24.23 12.24 -2.57
C LYS A 217 23.60 11.77 -1.27
N PHE A 218 24.42 11.45 -0.27
CA PHE A 218 23.92 11.01 1.03
C PHE A 218 24.40 11.91 2.17
N ASP A 219 23.49 12.22 3.08
CA ASP A 219 23.73 12.82 4.39
C ASP A 219 23.14 11.87 5.44
N ILE A 220 24.02 11.20 6.17
CA ILE A 220 23.66 10.12 7.10
C ILE A 220 24.16 10.52 8.48
N THR A 221 23.22 10.66 9.41
CA THR A 221 23.52 10.86 10.83
C THR A 221 23.00 9.68 11.62
N THR A 222 23.88 8.98 12.32
CA THR A 222 23.53 7.93 13.28
C THR A 222 24.11 8.26 14.65
N GLY A 223 23.36 7.97 15.71
CA GLY A 223 23.84 8.16 17.08
C GLY A 223 24.81 7.04 17.49
N SER A 224 24.34 5.80 17.45
CA SER A 224 25.12 4.62 17.87
C SER A 224 25.10 3.44 16.89
N GLY A 225 24.49 3.59 15.70
CA GLY A 225 24.46 2.53 14.69
C GLY A 225 25.70 2.52 13.79
N VAL A 226 25.86 1.47 12.99
CA VAL A 226 26.94 1.32 12.01
C VAL A 226 26.46 1.76 10.63
N VAL A 227 27.26 2.59 9.94
CA VAL A 227 27.02 2.93 8.53
C VAL A 227 27.95 2.10 7.65
N THR A 228 27.38 1.22 6.84
CA THR A 228 28.12 0.44 5.84
C THR A 228 27.79 0.97 4.45
N ASN A 229 28.77 1.55 3.76
CA ASN A 229 28.65 1.98 2.37
C ASN A 229 29.50 1.08 1.47
N ARG A 230 28.87 0.41 0.51
CA ARG A 230 29.54 -0.41 -0.53
C ARG A 230 29.53 0.24 -1.91
N LEU A 231 29.12 1.49 -2.03
CA LEU A 231 29.21 2.24 -3.29
C LEU A 231 30.64 2.69 -3.56
N GLN A 232 31.04 2.66 -4.83
CA GLN A 232 32.30 3.25 -5.26
C GLN A 232 32.16 4.78 -5.28
N PRO A 233 33.16 5.55 -4.81
CA PRO A 233 33.18 6.99 -4.94
C PRO A 233 33.13 7.39 -6.42
N ALA A 234 32.26 8.33 -6.76
CA ALA A 234 32.19 8.96 -8.08
C ALA A 234 32.27 10.48 -7.90
N ASN A 235 32.84 11.19 -8.89
CA ASN A 235 33.02 12.65 -8.84
C ASN A 235 31.71 13.43 -8.99
N GLY A 236 30.61 12.74 -9.32
CA GLY A 236 29.29 13.31 -9.54
C GLY A 236 28.51 12.48 -10.57
N PRO A 237 27.27 12.86 -10.89
CA PRO A 237 26.56 12.30 -12.04
C PRO A 237 27.34 12.60 -13.33
N GLU A 238 27.53 11.59 -14.17
CA GLU A 238 28.09 11.73 -15.53
C GLU A 238 26.93 11.64 -16.56
N GLY A 239 26.81 12.63 -17.44
CA GLY A 239 25.82 12.58 -18.53
C GLY A 239 24.35 12.62 -18.06
N ASP A 240 23.57 11.61 -18.47
CA ASP A 240 22.13 11.43 -18.18
C ASP A 240 21.86 10.61 -16.90
N ASP A 241 22.85 10.50 -16.00
CA ASP A 241 22.71 9.78 -14.74
C ASP A 241 21.51 10.29 -13.92
N GLU A 242 20.70 9.34 -13.44
CA GLU A 242 19.63 9.64 -12.50
C GLU A 242 20.22 10.06 -11.15
N THR A 243 19.52 10.92 -10.41
CA THR A 243 20.03 11.46 -9.14
C THR A 243 19.14 11.07 -7.96
N LEU A 244 19.77 10.55 -6.91
CA LEU A 244 19.13 10.18 -5.66
C LEU A 244 19.76 10.93 -4.48
N VAL A 245 18.95 11.61 -3.70
CA VAL A 245 19.37 12.26 -2.46
C VAL A 245 18.87 11.46 -1.27
N LEU A 246 19.78 10.99 -0.42
CA LEU A 246 19.48 10.24 0.79
C LEU A 246 19.76 11.10 2.02
N HIS A 247 18.73 11.42 2.79
CA HIS A 247 18.83 11.99 4.13
C HIS A 247 18.38 10.94 5.13
N VAL A 248 19.32 10.38 5.88
CA VAL A 248 19.03 9.31 6.85
C VAL A 248 19.41 9.78 8.24
N ARG A 249 18.45 9.74 9.17
CA ARG A 249 18.66 10.03 10.58
C ARG A 249 18.22 8.84 11.42
N SER A 250 19.19 8.16 12.01
CA SER A 250 18.96 7.00 12.89
C SER A 250 19.42 7.30 14.31
N GLY A 251 18.63 6.93 15.32
CA GLY A 251 19.07 7.00 16.72
C GLY A 251 20.14 5.95 17.01
N SER A 252 19.78 4.68 16.85
CA SER A 252 20.64 3.54 17.18
C SER A 252 20.64 2.41 16.14
N GLY A 253 19.96 2.58 15.02
CA GLY A 253 19.86 1.57 13.97
C GLY A 253 20.95 1.67 12.91
N ASP A 254 21.25 0.53 12.29
CA ASP A 254 22.26 0.42 11.24
C ASP A 254 21.77 0.94 9.89
N VAL A 255 22.70 1.44 9.09
CA VAL A 255 22.43 1.96 7.75
C VAL A 255 23.31 1.21 6.75
N HIS A 256 22.67 0.50 5.82
CA HIS A 256 23.34 -0.27 4.78
C HIS A 256 23.05 0.32 3.40
N ILE A 257 24.10 0.68 2.67
CA ILE A 257 24.00 1.17 1.30
C ILE A 257 24.80 0.23 0.40
N HIS A 258 24.14 -0.29 -0.64
CA HIS A 258 24.74 -1.21 -1.60
C HIS A 258 24.32 -0.89 -3.04
N ARG A 259 25.09 -1.39 -4.01
CA ARG A 259 24.65 -1.42 -5.41
C ARG A 259 23.66 -2.56 -5.57
N ASP A 260 22.53 -2.28 -6.22
CA ASP A 260 21.60 -3.31 -6.68
C ASP A 260 22.02 -3.77 -8.09
N PRO A 261 22.34 -5.07 -8.30
CA PRO A 261 22.72 -5.59 -9.61
C PRO A 261 21.55 -5.70 -10.61
N VAL A 262 20.31 -5.36 -10.23
CA VAL A 262 19.18 -5.39 -11.19
C VAL A 262 19.23 -4.17 -12.11
N ALA A 263 19.41 -4.49 -13.39
CA ALA A 263 19.80 -3.62 -14.49
C ALA A 263 18.83 -2.47 -14.80
N ALA A 264 19.41 -1.38 -15.30
CA ALA A 264 18.74 -0.40 -16.13
C ALA A 264 17.85 -1.08 -17.19
N PRO A 265 16.63 -0.58 -17.45
CA PRO A 265 15.92 -1.00 -18.66
C PRO A 265 16.80 -0.64 -19.87
N ALA A 266 17.11 -1.64 -20.68
CA ALA A 266 17.80 -1.43 -21.94
C ALA A 266 16.98 -0.47 -22.82
N THR A 267 17.69 0.49 -23.40
CA THR A 267 17.30 1.48 -24.41
C THR A 267 16.25 1.01 -25.41
#